data_AF-E6X5E7-F1
#
_entry.id   AF-E6X5E7-F1
#
_cell.length_a   1.000
_cell.length_b   1.000
_cell.length_c   1.000
_cell.angle_alpha   90.00
_cell.angle_beta   90.00
_cell.angle_gamma   90.00
#
_symmetry.space_group_name_H-M   'P 1'
#
loop_
_entity.id
_entity.type
_entity.pdbx_description
1 polymer ?
#
loop_
_entity_poly.entity_id
_entity_poly.type
_entity_poly.pdbx_seq_one_letter_code
_entity_poly.pdbx_strand_id
1 'polypeptide(L)'
;MNSDIKEIETKINSILQKNEDAIMGYEKAAENAKGIGLQSYFSNKVLERKNFLISLKAAAPALNLREDIDGSVTGALHRTWMDVKAAFSSDDDEAMLEEAIRGDKAAIEEYNEVLSEVHLPVAVATLLRQQITWIREDLEKIKSLEDVI
;
A
#
# COMPACT_ATOMS: atom_id res chain seq x y z
N MET A 1 -17.19 -14.92 -20.08
CA MET A 1 -16.24 -14.54 -19.00
C MET A 1 -17.08 -14.30 -17.77
N ASN A 2 -16.84 -15.04 -16.69
CA ASN A 2 -17.67 -15.00 -15.49
C ASN A 2 -17.59 -13.60 -14.85
N SER A 3 -18.74 -12.96 -14.60
CA SER A 3 -18.80 -11.59 -14.05
C SER A 3 -18.08 -11.51 -12.70
N ASP A 4 -18.22 -12.55 -11.89
CA ASP A 4 -17.65 -12.64 -10.54
C ASP A 4 -16.11 -12.64 -10.57
N ILE A 5 -15.51 -13.29 -11.57
CA ILE A 5 -14.04 -13.33 -11.71
C ILE A 5 -13.50 -11.95 -12.06
N LYS A 6 -14.18 -11.20 -12.95
CA LYS A 6 -13.76 -9.83 -13.31
C LYS A 6 -13.86 -8.89 -12.12
N GLU A 7 -14.88 -9.07 -11.30
CA GLU A 7 -15.06 -8.27 -10.09
C GLU A 7 -13.95 -8.56 -9.07
N ILE A 8 -13.63 -9.84 -8.84
CA ILE A 8 -12.48 -10.25 -8.01
C ILE A 8 -11.17 -9.65 -8.55
N GLU A 9 -10.91 -9.77 -9.86
CA GLU A 9 -9.73 -9.18 -10.49
C GLU A 9 -9.66 -7.67 -10.29
N THR A 10 -10.79 -6.97 -10.45
CA THR A 10 -10.86 -5.52 -10.29
C THR A 10 -10.54 -5.11 -8.85
N LYS A 11 -11.11 -5.80 -7.86
CA LYS A 11 -10.91 -5.50 -6.44
C LYS A 11 -9.50 -5.88 -5.97
N ILE A 12 -8.93 -6.99 -6.43
CA ILE A 12 -7.54 -7.32 -6.11
C ILE A 12 -6.58 -6.34 -6.78
N ASN A 13 -6.87 -5.91 -8.02
CA ASN A 13 -6.07 -4.89 -8.69
C ASN A 13 -6.14 -3.52 -7.99
N SER A 14 -7.25 -3.16 -7.35
CA SER A 14 -7.30 -1.94 -6.51
C SER A 14 -6.39 -2.07 -5.29
N ILE A 15 -6.36 -3.24 -4.64
CA ILE A 15 -5.42 -3.51 -3.54
C ILE A 15 -3.94 -3.45 -3.99
N LEU A 16 -3.64 -4.05 -5.15
CA LEU A 16 -2.29 -3.95 -5.73
C LEU A 16 -1.92 -2.50 -5.99
N GLN A 17 -2.84 -1.70 -6.57
CA GLN A 17 -2.63 -0.27 -6.76
C GLN A 17 -2.32 0.46 -5.45
N LYS A 18 -3.09 0.22 -4.38
CA LYS A 18 -2.83 0.88 -3.10
C LYS A 18 -1.46 0.58 -2.52
N ASN A 19 -0.94 -0.64 -2.71
CA ASN A 19 0.42 -0.97 -2.28
C ASN A 19 1.48 -0.30 -3.16
N GLU A 20 1.26 -0.20 -4.48
CA GLU A 20 2.15 0.53 -5.38
C GLU A 20 2.20 2.03 -5.04
N ASP A 21 1.05 2.63 -4.76
CA ASP A 21 0.92 4.03 -4.35
C ASP A 21 1.66 4.27 -3.03
N ALA A 22 1.51 3.34 -2.07
CA ALA A 22 2.24 3.37 -0.81
C ALA A 22 3.75 3.24 -1.02
N ILE A 23 4.22 2.33 -1.88
CA ILE A 23 5.65 2.20 -2.22
C ILE A 23 6.19 3.53 -2.72
N MET A 24 5.52 4.13 -3.69
CA MET A 24 5.92 5.42 -4.26
C MET A 24 5.96 6.53 -3.20
N GLY A 25 4.93 6.60 -2.34
CA GLY A 25 4.88 7.56 -1.23
C GLY A 25 6.02 7.37 -0.24
N TYR A 26 6.29 6.13 0.16
CA TYR A 26 7.36 5.80 1.09
C TYR A 26 8.75 6.00 0.50
N GLU A 27 8.97 5.68 -0.78
CA GLU A 27 10.22 6.01 -1.48
C GLU A 27 10.44 7.53 -1.47
N LYS A 28 9.40 8.31 -1.80
CA LYS A 28 9.50 9.77 -1.79
C LYS A 28 9.72 10.34 -0.38
N ALA A 29 9.05 9.79 0.63
CA ALA A 29 9.23 10.21 2.02
C ALA A 29 10.64 9.87 2.53
N ALA A 30 11.18 8.69 2.19
CA ALA A 30 12.56 8.32 2.51
C ALA A 30 13.60 9.25 1.87
N GLU A 31 13.35 9.73 0.64
CA GLU A 31 14.24 10.67 -0.06
C GLU A 31 14.28 12.07 0.59
N ASN A 32 13.16 12.56 1.12
CA ASN A 32 13.06 13.92 1.67
C ASN A 32 13.22 13.96 3.20
N ALA A 33 13.07 12.83 3.89
CA ALA A 33 13.20 12.77 5.34
C ALA A 33 14.59 13.25 5.78
N LYS A 34 14.65 14.10 6.81
CA LYS A 34 15.92 14.65 7.33
C LYS A 34 16.52 13.75 8.40
N GLY A 35 15.68 13.13 9.21
CA GLY A 35 16.11 12.19 10.25
C GLY A 35 16.48 10.81 9.69
N ILE A 36 17.68 10.30 10.02
CA ILE A 36 18.13 8.95 9.64
C ILE A 36 17.13 7.86 10.10
N GLY A 37 16.49 8.07 11.27
CA GLY A 37 15.45 7.18 11.79
C GLY A 37 14.22 7.12 10.88
N LEU A 38 13.73 8.27 10.41
CA LEU A 38 12.58 8.35 9.50
C LEU A 38 12.91 7.83 8.10
N GLN A 39 14.09 8.15 7.57
CA GLN A 39 14.57 7.56 6.32
C GLN A 39 14.57 6.02 6.38
N SER A 40 15.09 5.46 7.48
CA SER A 40 15.13 4.01 7.70
C SER A 40 13.74 3.42 7.85
N TYR A 41 12.86 4.11 8.59
CA TYR A 41 11.47 3.73 8.77
C TYR A 41 10.74 3.65 7.42
N PHE A 42 10.76 4.71 6.61
CA PHE A 42 10.11 4.74 5.30
C PHE A 42 10.72 3.72 4.34
N SER A 43 12.05 3.53 4.35
CA SER A 43 12.71 2.48 3.55
C SER A 43 12.23 1.07 3.92
N ASN A 44 12.00 0.79 5.21
CA ASN A 44 11.43 -0.48 5.63
C ASN A 44 9.98 -0.64 5.15
N LYS A 45 9.17 0.43 5.17
CA LYS A 45 7.81 0.41 4.62
C LYS A 45 7.78 0.04 3.14
N VAL A 46 8.71 0.56 2.35
CA VAL A 46 8.85 0.19 0.93
C VAL A 46 9.01 -1.33 0.78
N LEU A 47 9.88 -1.94 1.58
CA LEU A 47 10.13 -3.39 1.53
C LEU A 47 8.88 -4.20 1.93
N GLU A 48 8.18 -3.78 2.98
CA GLU A 48 6.94 -4.41 3.43
C GLU A 48 5.87 -4.39 2.33
N ARG A 49 5.64 -3.22 1.71
CA ARG A 49 4.65 -3.07 0.64
C ARG A 49 5.03 -3.86 -0.62
N LYS A 50 6.33 -3.93 -0.97
CA LYS A 50 6.82 -4.80 -2.05
C LYS A 50 6.55 -6.29 -1.76
N ASN A 51 6.79 -6.73 -0.53
CA ASN A 51 6.47 -8.10 -0.11
C ASN A 51 4.97 -8.40 -0.17
N PHE A 52 4.11 -7.41 0.11
CA PHE A 52 2.66 -7.57 0.00
C PHE A 52 2.22 -7.79 -1.46
N LEU A 53 2.76 -7.02 -2.40
CA LEU A 53 2.51 -7.20 -3.84
C LEU A 53 2.89 -8.60 -4.30
N ILE A 54 4.12 -9.03 -3.98
CA ILE A 54 4.64 -10.35 -4.36
C ILE A 54 3.76 -11.46 -3.81
N SER A 55 3.43 -11.40 -2.52
CA SER A 55 2.62 -12.42 -1.86
C SER A 55 1.20 -12.49 -2.44
N LEU A 56 0.61 -11.33 -2.76
CA LEU A 56 -0.76 -11.26 -3.28
C LEU A 56 -0.86 -11.82 -4.69
N LYS A 57 0.12 -11.50 -5.55
CA LYS A 57 0.22 -12.09 -6.89
C LYS A 57 0.43 -13.61 -6.82
N ALA A 58 1.29 -14.07 -5.91
CA ALA A 58 1.54 -15.50 -5.71
C ALA A 58 0.30 -16.26 -5.18
N ALA A 59 -0.57 -15.61 -4.41
CA ALA A 59 -1.79 -16.21 -3.87
C ALA A 59 -2.92 -16.36 -4.90
N ALA A 60 -2.82 -15.69 -6.06
CA ALA A 60 -3.86 -15.68 -7.09
C ALA A 60 -3.32 -15.76 -8.53
N PRO A 61 -2.52 -16.79 -8.88
CA PRO A 61 -1.84 -16.87 -10.18
C PRO A 61 -2.80 -17.11 -11.37
N ALA A 62 -4.05 -17.50 -11.10
CA ALA A 62 -5.06 -17.73 -12.13
C ALA A 62 -5.87 -16.46 -12.49
N LEU A 63 -5.65 -15.35 -11.78
CA LEU A 63 -6.34 -14.09 -12.02
C LEU A 63 -5.51 -13.19 -12.94
N ASN A 64 -6.19 -12.38 -13.76
CA ASN A 64 -5.56 -11.35 -14.56
C ASN A 64 -5.21 -10.13 -13.68
N LEU A 65 -4.11 -10.26 -12.96
CA LEU A 65 -3.58 -9.21 -12.09
C LEU A 65 -2.66 -8.26 -12.86
N ARG A 66 -2.61 -7.01 -12.42
CA ARG A 66 -1.78 -5.97 -13.03
C ARG A 66 -0.28 -6.28 -12.93
N GLU A 67 0.47 -5.88 -13.95
CA GLU A 67 1.94 -6.00 -13.99
C GLU A 67 2.60 -5.12 -12.92
N ASP A 68 3.83 -5.48 -12.53
CA ASP A 68 4.63 -4.70 -11.59
C ASP A 68 5.00 -3.33 -12.17
N ILE A 69 5.39 -2.41 -11.28
CA ILE A 69 5.80 -1.03 -11.63
C ILE A 69 7.00 -1.01 -12.60
N ASP A 70 7.77 -2.09 -12.66
CA ASP A 70 9.00 -2.15 -13.46
C ASP A 70 8.72 -2.57 -14.91
N GLY A 71 8.52 -1.58 -15.81
CA GLY A 71 8.63 -1.81 -17.26
C GLY A 71 7.69 -1.04 -18.19
N SER A 72 6.56 -0.51 -17.73
CA SER A 72 5.69 0.34 -18.56
C SER A 72 4.76 1.15 -17.67
N VAL A 73 5.11 2.42 -17.41
CA VAL A 73 4.25 3.33 -16.66
C VAL A 73 3.01 3.60 -17.50
N THR A 74 1.95 2.83 -17.28
CA THR A 74 0.63 3.09 -17.85
C THR A 74 0.13 4.46 -17.39
N GLY A 75 -0.76 5.11 -18.16
CA GLY A 75 -1.23 6.46 -17.83
C GLY A 75 -1.92 6.61 -16.47
N ALA A 76 -2.44 5.51 -15.89
CA ALA A 76 -2.98 5.49 -14.53
C ALA A 76 -1.86 5.61 -13.49
N LEU A 77 -0.78 4.82 -13.62
CA LEU A 77 0.40 4.91 -12.77
C LEU A 77 1.02 6.31 -12.78
N HIS A 78 1.10 6.95 -13.97
CA HIS A 78 1.66 8.30 -14.07
C HIS A 78 0.83 9.33 -13.28
N ARG A 79 -0.50 9.26 -13.34
CA ARG A 79 -1.36 10.15 -12.56
C ARG A 79 -1.22 9.89 -11.07
N THR A 80 -1.24 8.62 -10.66
CA THR A 80 -1.10 8.30 -9.25
C THR A 80 0.24 8.74 -8.68
N TRP A 81 1.33 8.61 -9.44
CA TRP A 81 2.64 9.15 -9.03
C TRP A 81 2.62 10.67 -8.84
N MET A 82 1.89 11.40 -9.69
CA MET A 82 1.73 12.84 -9.54
C MET A 82 0.90 13.19 -8.30
N ASP A 83 -0.14 12.42 -8.00
CA ASP A 83 -0.95 12.60 -6.78
C ASP A 83 -0.11 12.33 -5.52
N VAL A 84 0.72 11.30 -5.53
CA VAL A 84 1.70 11.02 -4.45
C VAL A 84 2.65 12.20 -4.27
N LYS A 85 3.24 12.72 -5.35
CA LYS A 85 4.11 13.91 -5.26
C LYS A 85 3.40 15.13 -4.68
N ALA A 86 2.13 15.32 -5.02
CA ALA A 86 1.34 16.42 -4.47
C ALA A 86 1.09 16.24 -2.97
N ALA A 87 0.78 15.02 -2.53
CA ALA A 87 0.59 14.69 -1.12
C ALA A 87 1.86 14.89 -0.28
N PHE A 88 3.03 14.55 -0.82
CA PHE A 88 4.34 14.68 -0.15
C PHE A 88 5.10 15.95 -0.56
N SER A 89 4.40 17.06 -0.78
CA SER A 89 4.98 18.31 -1.29
C SER A 89 5.71 19.17 -0.23
N SER A 90 5.59 18.85 1.07
CA SER A 90 6.28 19.54 2.16
C SER A 90 7.59 18.83 2.58
N ASP A 91 8.66 19.60 2.78
CA ASP A 91 9.94 19.12 3.35
C ASP A 91 9.91 19.01 4.89
N ASP A 92 8.76 18.61 5.45
CA ASP A 92 8.54 18.47 6.88
C ASP A 92 8.34 17.01 7.26
N ASP A 93 9.20 16.53 8.16
CA ASP A 93 9.28 15.14 8.60
C ASP A 93 7.99 14.69 9.30
N GLU A 94 7.37 15.59 10.08
CA GLU A 94 6.10 15.35 10.78
C GLU A 94 4.94 15.24 9.78
N ALA A 95 4.80 16.20 8.87
CA ALA A 95 3.80 16.15 7.81
C ALA A 95 3.92 14.88 6.94
N MET A 96 5.13 14.44 6.60
CA MET A 96 5.32 13.20 5.84
C MET A 96 4.89 11.95 6.63
N LEU A 97 5.12 11.93 7.95
CA LEU A 97 4.68 10.84 8.81
C LEU A 97 3.16 10.80 8.95
N GLU A 98 2.51 11.96 9.17
CA GLU A 98 1.05 12.07 9.22
C GLU A 98 0.40 11.58 7.92
N GLU A 99 0.98 11.95 6.78
CA GLU A 99 0.53 11.54 5.45
C GLU A 99 0.66 10.04 5.22
N ALA A 100 1.77 9.44 5.66
CA ALA A 100 1.95 7.99 5.67
C ALA A 100 0.90 7.28 6.54
N ILE A 101 0.67 7.76 7.76
CA ILE A 101 -0.34 7.23 8.69
C ILE A 101 -1.74 7.30 8.07
N ARG A 102 -2.07 8.42 7.43
CA ARG A 102 -3.34 8.61 6.74
C ARG A 102 -3.50 7.61 5.58
N GLY A 103 -2.47 7.44 4.76
CA GLY A 103 -2.44 6.47 3.68
C GLY A 103 -2.64 5.03 4.16
N ASP A 104 -1.99 4.65 5.26
CA ASP A 104 -2.09 3.31 5.84
C ASP A 104 -3.48 3.01 6.43
N LYS A 105 -4.12 4.01 7.06
CA LYS A 105 -5.52 3.91 7.51
C LYS A 105 -6.48 3.71 6.33
N ALA A 106 -6.33 4.52 5.28
CA ALA A 106 -7.14 4.39 4.07
C ALA A 106 -6.92 3.03 3.37
N ALA A 107 -5.70 2.50 3.39
CA ALA A 107 -5.42 1.16 2.89
C ALA A 107 -6.18 0.09 3.69
N ILE A 108 -6.20 0.17 5.03
CA ILE A 108 -6.97 -0.77 5.86
C ILE A 108 -8.46 -0.72 5.51
N GLU A 109 -9.03 0.46 5.30
CA GLU A 109 -10.44 0.64 4.93
C GLU A 109 -10.76 -0.08 3.62
N GLU A 110 -10.00 0.20 2.56
CA GLU A 110 -10.16 -0.44 1.23
C GLU A 110 -10.04 -1.98 1.32
N TYR A 111 -9.08 -2.49 2.10
CA TYR A 111 -8.93 -3.95 2.27
C TYR A 111 -10.16 -4.56 2.94
N ASN A 112 -10.73 -3.89 3.95
CA ASN A 112 -11.92 -4.38 4.63
C ASN A 112 -13.14 -4.33 3.70
N GLU A 113 -13.27 -3.29 2.87
CA GLU A 113 -14.30 -3.20 1.85
C GLU A 113 -14.20 -4.38 0.87
N VAL A 114 -13.02 -4.61 0.30
CA VAL A 114 -12.76 -5.74 -0.62
C VAL A 114 -13.08 -7.10 0.02
N LEU A 115 -12.73 -7.29 1.30
CA LEU A 115 -13.06 -8.51 2.05
C LEU A 115 -14.55 -8.68 2.34
N SER A 116 -15.32 -7.60 2.32
CA SER A 116 -16.76 -7.60 2.64
C SER A 116 -17.66 -7.71 1.41
N GLU A 117 -17.25 -7.12 0.28
CA GLU A 117 -18.05 -7.02 -0.93
C GLU A 117 -17.92 -8.25 -1.83
N VAL A 118 -16.77 -8.94 -1.77
CA VAL A 118 -16.43 -9.99 -2.73
C VAL A 118 -16.08 -11.32 -2.07
N HIS A 119 -16.59 -12.40 -2.64
CA HIS A 119 -16.23 -13.76 -2.25
C HIS A 119 -14.86 -14.14 -2.82
N LEU A 120 -13.81 -13.70 -2.14
CA LEU A 120 -12.43 -13.98 -2.53
C LEU A 120 -12.06 -15.46 -2.29
N PRO A 121 -11.11 -16.02 -3.07
CA PRO A 121 -10.46 -17.27 -2.72
C PRO A 121 -9.90 -17.22 -1.29
N VAL A 122 -10.05 -18.32 -0.54
CA VAL A 122 -9.67 -18.38 0.88
C VAL A 122 -8.22 -17.95 1.13
N ALA A 123 -7.30 -18.35 0.24
CA ALA A 123 -5.89 -17.96 0.34
C ALA A 123 -5.70 -16.44 0.24
N VAL A 124 -6.36 -15.79 -0.71
CA VAL A 124 -6.33 -14.33 -0.90
C VAL A 124 -6.93 -13.61 0.30
N ALA A 125 -8.12 -14.03 0.73
CA ALA A 125 -8.80 -13.42 1.89
C ALA A 125 -7.96 -13.54 3.17
N THR A 126 -7.27 -14.67 3.36
CA THR A 126 -6.37 -14.89 4.50
C THR A 126 -5.19 -13.94 4.43
N LEU A 127 -4.56 -13.82 3.26
CA LEU A 127 -3.43 -12.94 3.06
C LEU A 127 -3.80 -11.45 3.27
N LEU A 128 -4.93 -10.99 2.74
CA LEU A 128 -5.39 -9.62 2.97
C LEU A 128 -5.60 -9.32 4.46
N ARG A 129 -6.17 -10.26 5.22
CA ARG A 129 -6.31 -10.12 6.68
C ARG A 129 -4.96 -10.04 7.39
N GLN A 130 -3.98 -10.85 6.98
CA GLN A 130 -2.62 -10.80 7.53
C GLN A 130 -1.96 -9.44 7.26
N GLN A 131 -2.10 -8.92 6.03
CA GLN A 131 -1.59 -7.60 5.67
C GLN A 131 -2.29 -6.49 6.47
N ILE A 132 -3.61 -6.53 6.64
CA ILE A 132 -4.33 -5.60 7.53
C ILE A 132 -3.75 -5.62 8.95
N THR A 133 -3.56 -6.82 9.54
CA THR A 133 -3.00 -6.94 10.89
C THR A 133 -1.61 -6.33 10.96
N TRP A 134 -0.76 -6.58 9.97
CA TRP A 134 0.58 -6.00 9.90
C TRP A 134 0.53 -4.47 9.89
N ILE A 135 -0.31 -3.87 9.02
CA ILE A 135 -0.44 -2.41 8.92
C ILE A 135 -0.96 -1.83 10.24
N ARG A 136 -1.94 -2.50 10.89
CA ARG A 136 -2.45 -2.05 12.20
C ARG A 136 -1.38 -2.07 13.28
N GLU A 137 -0.62 -3.16 13.38
CA GLU A 137 0.47 -3.27 14.35
C GLU A 137 1.54 -2.20 14.13
N ASP A 138 1.78 -1.84 12.88
CA ASP A 138 2.71 -0.77 12.55
C ASP A 138 2.21 0.62 12.93
N LEU A 139 0.94 0.92 12.62
CA LEU A 139 0.29 2.17 13.04
C LEU A 139 0.33 2.36 14.57
N GLU A 140 0.12 1.28 15.33
CA GLU A 140 0.22 1.33 16.80
C GLU A 140 1.66 1.62 17.27
N LYS A 141 2.68 1.05 16.60
CA LYS A 141 4.08 1.34 16.92
C LYS A 141 4.43 2.80 16.68
N ILE A 142 4.00 3.39 15.56
CA ILE A 142 4.29 4.79 15.23
C ILE A 142 3.62 5.74 16.21
N LYS A 143 2.35 5.49 16.52
CA LYS A 143 1.61 6.28 17.51
C LYS A 143 2.31 6.28 18.87
N SER A 144 2.86 5.13 19.28
CA SER A 144 3.63 5.04 20.52
C SER A 144 4.97 5.79 20.48
N LEU A 145 5.52 6.07 19.29
CA LEU A 145 6.71 6.90 19.12
C LEU A 145 6.36 8.40 19.11
N GLU A 146 5.24 8.78 18.52
CA GLU A 146 4.71 10.17 18.58
C GLU A 146 4.41 10.59 20.03
N ASP A 147 3.84 9.70 20.84
CA ASP A 147 3.53 9.98 22.26
C ASP A 147 4.79 10.14 23.15
N VAL A 148 5.99 9.81 22.63
CA VAL A 148 7.27 9.80 23.38
C VAL A 148 8.20 10.95 22.98
N ILE A 149 7.89 11.68 21.89
CA ILE A 149 8.66 12.83 21.39
C ILE A 149 8.01 14.14 21.84
#